data_AF-A0A150AFS4-F1
#
_entry.id   AF-A0A150AFS4-F1
#
_cell.length_a   1.000
_cell.length_b   1.000
_cell.length_c   1.000
_cell.angle_alpha   90.00
_cell.angle_beta   90.00
_cell.angle_gamma   90.00
#
_symmetry.space_group_name_H-M   'P 1'
#
loop_
_entity.id
_entity.type
_entity.pdbx_description
1 polymer ?
#
loop_
_entity_poly.entity_id
_entity_poly.type
_entity_poly.pdbx_seq_one_letter_code
_entity_poly.pdbx_strand_id
1 'polypeptide(L)'
;MPPYLSAQENNNLKNILSNYMIDEWLQCVNEECIDYNYKVDGFSKIMLVKVPDCNYEDEGQAMFIIVNGEVKHSEEIEFDHNFKYVSDVKGFTLFSHHSSINGMFKYYFVDLDTFRTYTTSFLDAPFSFQKINFKEETVEGFNVDLNKKETLNLKAL
;
A
#
# COMPACT_ATOMS: atom_id res chain seq x y z
N MET A 1 2.87 -2.56 -20.56
CA MET A 1 2.59 -3.69 -19.65
C MET A 1 3.48 -3.51 -18.44
N PRO A 2 2.93 -3.41 -17.22
CA PRO A 2 3.76 -3.46 -16.02
C PRO A 2 4.57 -4.76 -16.04
N PRO A 3 5.80 -4.79 -15.50
CA PRO A 3 6.64 -5.97 -15.58
C PRO A 3 6.00 -7.09 -14.75
N TYR A 4 5.42 -8.08 -15.42
CA TYR A 4 4.97 -9.31 -14.79
C TYR A 4 6.12 -9.93 -14.00
N LEU A 5 5.84 -10.39 -12.78
CA LEU A 5 6.76 -11.21 -12.00
C LEU A 5 7.22 -12.41 -12.84
N SER A 6 8.51 -12.73 -12.80
CA SER A 6 8.99 -13.96 -13.42
C SER A 6 8.33 -15.19 -12.77
N ALA A 7 8.25 -16.31 -13.49
CA ALA A 7 7.68 -17.55 -12.96
C ALA A 7 8.36 -18.01 -11.65
N GLN A 8 9.66 -17.72 -11.50
CA GLN A 8 10.41 -17.98 -10.28
C GLN A 8 10.02 -17.05 -9.14
N GLU A 9 9.84 -15.75 -9.39
CA GLU A 9 9.36 -14.80 -8.39
C GLU A 9 7.93 -15.12 -7.93
N ASN A 10 7.06 -15.53 -8.86
CA ASN A 10 5.71 -16.00 -8.54
C ASN A 10 5.73 -17.26 -7.67
N ASN A 11 6.55 -18.25 -7.98
CA ASN A 11 6.62 -19.47 -7.16
C ASN A 11 7.23 -19.20 -5.78
N ASN A 12 8.24 -18.34 -5.69
CA ASN A 12 8.79 -17.89 -4.41
C ASN A 12 7.72 -17.18 -3.59
N LEU A 13 6.94 -16.31 -4.22
CA LEU A 13 5.87 -15.60 -3.56
C LEU A 13 4.79 -16.55 -3.04
N LYS A 14 4.33 -17.51 -3.86
CA LYS A 14 3.35 -18.53 -3.44
C LYS A 14 3.84 -19.35 -2.26
N ASN A 15 5.11 -19.77 -2.28
CA ASN A 15 5.69 -20.54 -1.18
C ASN A 15 5.82 -19.72 0.11
N ILE A 16 6.01 -18.41 0.00
CA ILE A 16 6.01 -17.54 1.19
C ILE A 16 4.58 -17.32 1.66
N LEU A 17 3.66 -17.05 0.75
CA LEU A 17 2.24 -16.80 1.05
C LEU A 17 1.48 -18.06 1.47
N SER A 18 1.92 -19.27 1.14
CA SER A 18 1.25 -20.51 1.58
C SER A 18 1.25 -20.74 3.08
N ASN A 19 2.09 -20.02 3.84
CA ASN A 19 2.06 -20.02 5.30
C ASN A 19 1.13 -18.95 5.90
N TYR A 20 0.66 -17.99 5.10
CA TYR A 20 -0.03 -16.77 5.56
C TYR A 20 -1.38 -16.52 4.88
N MET A 21 -1.60 -17.10 3.70
CA MET A 21 -2.79 -16.89 2.89
C MET A 21 -3.62 -18.17 2.87
N ILE A 22 -4.89 -18.02 3.22
CA ILE A 22 -5.89 -19.09 3.15
C ILE A 22 -5.96 -19.57 1.69
N ASP A 23 -6.08 -20.89 1.48
CA ASP A 23 -5.98 -21.55 0.16
C ASP A 23 -6.84 -20.90 -0.95
N GLU A 24 -7.94 -20.24 -0.57
CA GLU A 24 -8.84 -19.49 -1.46
C GLU A 24 -8.19 -18.26 -2.12
N TRP A 25 -7.23 -17.62 -1.45
CA TRP A 25 -6.55 -16.41 -1.96
C TRP A 25 -5.46 -16.74 -2.99
N LEU A 26 -4.80 -17.90 -2.86
CA LEU A 26 -3.76 -18.34 -3.80
C LEU A 26 -4.32 -18.76 -5.17
N GLN A 27 -5.60 -19.16 -5.26
CA GLN A 27 -6.26 -19.39 -6.55
C GLN A 27 -6.38 -18.08 -7.36
N CYS A 28 -6.64 -16.97 -6.68
CA CYS A 28 -6.83 -15.65 -7.28
C CYS A 28 -5.54 -14.96 -7.75
N VAL A 29 -4.44 -15.16 -7.01
CA VAL A 29 -3.10 -14.62 -7.34
C VAL A 29 -2.56 -15.17 -8.68
N ASN A 30 -3.03 -16.33 -9.13
CA ASN A 30 -2.52 -17.02 -10.31
C ASN A 30 -3.06 -16.50 -11.63
N GLU A 31 -4.21 -15.83 -11.62
CA GLU A 31 -4.96 -15.56 -12.83
C GLU A 31 -5.02 -14.05 -13.14
N GLU A 32 -5.21 -13.17 -12.16
CA GLU A 32 -5.53 -11.74 -12.46
C GLU A 32 -5.05 -10.68 -11.44
N CYS A 33 -4.37 -11.02 -10.34
CA CYS A 33 -4.42 -10.16 -9.13
C CYS A 33 -3.14 -9.46 -8.63
N ILE A 34 -1.97 -9.62 -9.28
CA ILE A 34 -0.77 -8.85 -8.92
C ILE A 34 -0.62 -7.68 -9.89
N ASP A 35 -1.21 -6.54 -9.54
CA ASP A 35 -1.21 -5.39 -10.43
C ASP A 35 0.04 -4.50 -10.27
N TYR A 36 0.69 -4.52 -9.09
CA TYR A 36 1.85 -3.67 -8.85
C TYR A 36 2.94 -4.29 -7.97
N ASN A 37 4.16 -4.27 -8.52
CA ASN A 37 5.40 -4.57 -7.80
C ASN A 37 6.25 -3.30 -7.73
N TYR A 38 6.44 -2.76 -6.53
CA TYR A 38 7.23 -1.57 -6.28
C TYR A 38 8.57 -1.98 -5.68
N LYS A 39 9.63 -1.84 -6.47
CA LYS A 39 11.00 -2.09 -6.04
C LYS A 39 11.56 -0.81 -5.41
N VAL A 40 11.72 -0.82 -4.10
CA VAL A 40 12.14 0.37 -3.34
C VAL A 40 13.67 0.44 -3.21
N ASP A 41 14.33 -0.71 -3.09
CA ASP A 41 15.78 -0.85 -3.20
C ASP A 41 16.14 -2.21 -3.82
N GLY A 42 17.44 -2.53 -3.94
CA GLY A 42 17.90 -3.79 -4.54
C GLY A 42 17.31 -5.06 -3.91
N PHE A 43 16.81 -4.99 -2.67
CA PHE A 43 16.44 -6.12 -1.81
C PHE A 43 14.99 -6.05 -1.29
N SER A 44 14.47 -4.86 -0.99
CA SER A 44 13.14 -4.62 -0.45
C SER A 44 12.13 -4.40 -1.57
N LYS A 45 11.05 -5.19 -1.56
CA LYS A 45 9.92 -5.07 -2.48
C LYS A 45 8.65 -4.86 -1.67
N ILE A 46 7.86 -3.85 -2.05
CA ILE A 46 6.47 -3.72 -1.61
C ILE A 46 5.62 -4.20 -2.76
N MET A 47 4.81 -5.19 -2.48
CA MET A 47 3.85 -5.70 -3.43
C MET A 47 2.46 -5.35 -2.99
N LEU A 48 1.64 -4.97 -3.95
CA LEU A 48 0.21 -4.81 -3.75
C LEU A 48 -0.48 -6.00 -4.40
N VAL A 49 -1.09 -6.85 -3.57
CA VAL A 49 -1.89 -7.97 -4.04
C VAL A 49 -3.35 -7.55 -3.93
N LYS A 50 -4.04 -7.47 -5.06
CA LYS A 50 -5.49 -7.23 -5.05
C LYS A 50 -6.16 -8.51 -4.57
N VAL A 51 -7.09 -8.39 -3.63
CA VAL A 51 -8.04 -9.46 -3.39
C VAL A 51 -9.13 -9.25 -4.44
N PRO A 52 -9.38 -10.18 -5.36
CA PRO A 52 -10.49 -10.00 -6.28
C PRO A 52 -11.75 -10.08 -5.45
N ASP A 53 -12.36 -8.93 -5.23
CA ASP A 53 -13.77 -8.91 -4.89
C ASP A 53 -14.50 -9.26 -6.18
N CYS A 54 -14.93 -10.52 -6.29
CA CYS A 54 -15.51 -11.09 -7.51
C CYS A 54 -16.85 -10.45 -7.90
N ASN A 55 -17.23 -9.33 -7.29
CA ASN A 55 -18.26 -8.43 -7.73
C ASN A 55 -17.92 -6.99 -7.28
N TYR A 56 -18.34 -6.02 -8.11
CA TYR A 56 -18.80 -4.67 -7.78
C TYR A 56 -18.01 -3.47 -8.32
N GLU A 57 -18.83 -2.48 -8.66
CA GLU A 57 -18.52 -1.11 -9.04
C GLU A 57 -18.03 -0.26 -7.82
N ASP A 58 -17.54 -0.91 -6.76
CA ASP A 58 -17.27 -0.34 -5.42
C ASP A 58 -15.81 -0.56 -4.94
N GLU A 59 -15.42 0.13 -3.87
CA GLU A 59 -14.13 -0.05 -3.18
C GLU A 59 -13.95 -1.49 -2.71
N GLY A 60 -12.81 -2.09 -3.05
CA GLY A 60 -12.42 -3.44 -2.66
C GLY A 60 -11.31 -3.44 -1.61
N GLN A 61 -10.73 -4.63 -1.40
CA GLN A 61 -9.61 -4.84 -0.49
C GLN A 61 -8.35 -5.25 -1.26
N ALA A 62 -7.21 -4.77 -0.80
CA ALA A 62 -5.91 -5.25 -1.23
C ALA A 62 -5.05 -5.56 -0.01
N MET A 63 -3.92 -6.21 -0.24
CA MET A 63 -2.94 -6.49 0.78
C MET A 63 -1.60 -5.87 0.37
N PHE A 64 -1.04 -5.05 1.25
CA PHE A 64 0.39 -4.75 1.18
C PHE A 64 1.17 -5.95 1.66
N ILE A 65 2.22 -6.31 0.93
CA ILE A 65 3.16 -7.34 1.35
C ILE A 65 4.56 -6.75 1.22
N ILE A 66 5.26 -6.68 2.35
CA ILE A 66 6.63 -6.18 2.42
C ILE A 66 7.59 -7.37 2.45
N VAL A 67 8.48 -7.43 1.46
CA VAL A 67 9.43 -8.52 1.26
C VAL A 67 10.86 -8.00 1.34
N ASN A 68 11.70 -8.62 2.16
CA ASN A 68 13.15 -8.40 2.19
C ASN A 68 13.87 -9.74 2.43
N GLY A 69 14.17 -10.45 1.34
CA GLY A 69 14.62 -11.86 1.35
C GLY A 69 13.52 -12.88 1.70
N GLU A 70 12.60 -12.51 2.60
CA GLU A 70 11.38 -13.21 3.01
C GLU A 70 10.25 -12.19 3.28
N VAL A 71 9.01 -12.64 3.46
CA VAL A 71 7.91 -11.74 3.89
C VAL A 71 8.17 -11.25 5.31
N LYS A 72 8.19 -9.93 5.48
CA LYS A 72 8.41 -9.26 6.77
C LYS A 72 7.11 -8.78 7.41
N HIS A 73 6.15 -8.37 6.59
CA HIS A 73 4.87 -7.86 7.03
C HIS A 73 3.84 -7.94 5.91
N SER A 74 2.58 -8.05 6.28
CA SER A 74 1.45 -7.97 5.38
C SER A 74 0.30 -7.24 6.06
N GLU A 75 -0.47 -6.47 5.30
CA GLU A 75 -1.56 -5.67 5.85
C GLU A 75 -2.71 -5.52 4.86
N GLU A 76 -3.94 -5.63 5.35
CA GLU A 76 -5.14 -5.38 4.54
C GLU A 76 -5.41 -3.88 4.44
N ILE A 77 -5.71 -3.42 3.22
CA ILE A 77 -5.98 -2.01 2.93
C ILE A 77 -7.24 -1.87 2.06
N GLU A 78 -7.89 -0.71 2.21
CA GLU A 78 -8.91 -0.26 1.28
C GLU A 78 -8.26 0.06 -0.06
N PHE A 79 -8.88 -0.39 -1.14
CA PHE A 79 -8.31 -0.30 -2.48
C PHE A 79 -9.38 -0.09 -3.55
N ASP A 80 -9.13 0.82 -4.49
CA ASP A 80 -9.89 0.94 -5.73
C ASP A 80 -8.96 1.29 -6.91
N HIS A 81 -9.56 1.57 -8.08
CA HIS A 81 -8.83 1.92 -9.30
C HIS A 81 -8.04 3.24 -9.23
N ASN A 82 -8.27 4.08 -8.21
CA ASN A 82 -7.61 5.36 -7.98
C ASN A 82 -6.48 5.28 -6.95
N PHE A 83 -6.12 4.07 -6.51
CA PHE A 83 -4.94 3.83 -5.71
C PHE A 83 -3.65 4.02 -6.54
N LYS A 84 -2.70 4.82 -6.02
CA LYS A 84 -1.49 5.21 -6.75
C LYS A 84 -0.27 5.20 -5.83
N TYR A 85 0.84 4.67 -6.36
CA TYR A 85 2.16 4.96 -5.82
C TYR A 85 2.51 6.43 -6.06
N VAL A 86 3.03 7.08 -5.01
CA VAL A 86 3.41 8.49 -5.07
C VAL A 86 4.92 8.61 -5.20
N SER A 87 5.67 8.04 -4.26
CA SER A 87 7.12 8.20 -4.20
C SER A 87 7.76 7.28 -3.16
N ASP A 88 9.04 7.00 -3.36
CA ASP A 88 9.94 6.54 -2.31
C ASP A 88 10.75 7.70 -1.76
N VAL A 89 10.78 7.80 -0.45
CA VAL A 89 11.64 8.72 0.29
C VAL A 89 12.54 7.85 1.16
N LYS A 90 13.75 8.32 1.47
CA LYS A 90 14.66 7.54 2.34
C LYS A 90 13.94 7.13 3.63
N GLY A 91 13.74 5.82 3.81
CA GLY A 91 13.10 5.22 4.98
C GLY A 91 11.63 4.83 4.81
N PHE A 92 10.93 5.25 3.75
CA PHE A 92 9.53 4.83 3.54
C PHE A 92 9.05 4.93 2.10
N THR A 93 7.97 4.20 1.80
CA THR A 93 7.21 4.31 0.55
C THR A 93 5.84 4.93 0.81
N LEU A 94 5.39 5.80 -0.09
CA LEU A 94 4.11 6.49 0.00
C LEU A 94 3.15 6.06 -1.12
N PHE A 95 1.93 5.75 -0.73
CA PHE A 95 0.79 5.55 -1.61
C PHE A 95 -0.34 6.52 -1.27
N SER A 96 -1.13 6.86 -2.27
CA SER A 96 -2.37 7.64 -2.14
C SER A 96 -3.54 6.85 -2.69
N HIS A 97 -4.67 6.93 -2.02
CA HIS A 97 -5.95 6.40 -2.46
C HIS A 97 -6.95 7.55 -2.52
N HIS A 98 -7.57 7.74 -3.68
CA HIS A 98 -8.66 8.69 -3.84
C HIS A 98 -9.96 7.90 -4.05
N SER A 99 -10.76 7.78 -3.00
CA SER A 99 -11.98 7.00 -2.96
C SER A 99 -12.91 7.33 -4.12
N SER A 100 -13.27 6.34 -4.94
CA SER A 100 -14.32 6.53 -5.96
C SER A 100 -15.73 6.62 -5.37
N ILE A 101 -15.92 6.23 -4.10
CA ILE A 101 -17.23 6.26 -3.43
C ILE A 101 -17.50 7.64 -2.82
N ASN A 102 -16.57 8.15 -2.02
CA ASN A 102 -16.78 9.36 -1.23
C ASN A 102 -15.92 10.56 -1.71
N GLY A 103 -15.01 10.36 -2.66
CA GLY A 103 -14.17 11.43 -3.22
C GLY A 103 -13.08 11.95 -2.27
N MET A 104 -12.84 11.26 -1.15
CA MET A 104 -11.83 11.66 -0.17
C MET A 104 -10.48 10.98 -0.43
N PHE A 105 -9.44 11.55 0.16
CA PHE A 105 -8.06 11.10 0.04
C PHE A 105 -7.61 10.38 1.30
N LYS A 106 -6.93 9.26 1.13
CA LYS A 106 -6.23 8.54 2.18
C LYS A 106 -4.82 8.25 1.73
N TYR A 107 -3.89 8.26 2.67
CA TYR A 107 -2.48 8.02 2.38
C TYR A 107 -1.98 6.86 3.20
N TYR A 108 -1.09 6.08 2.59
CA TYR A 108 -0.46 4.92 3.21
C TYR A 108 1.04 5.09 3.16
N PHE A 109 1.68 4.92 4.30
CA PHE A 109 3.12 5.01 4.49
C PHE A 109 3.63 3.66 4.91
N VAL A 110 4.54 3.10 4.14
CA VAL A 110 5.22 1.86 4.49
C VAL A 110 6.60 2.22 5.01
N ASP A 111 6.79 2.14 6.33
CA ASP A 111 8.07 2.33 6.99
C ASP A 111 8.97 1.12 6.69
N LEU A 112 10.07 1.35 5.98
CA LEU A 112 10.98 0.31 5.50
C LEU A 112 11.99 -0.10 6.56
N ASP A 113 12.19 0.71 7.60
CA ASP A 113 13.09 0.37 8.71
C ASP A 113 12.38 -0.58 9.68
N THR A 114 11.08 -0.40 9.89
CA THR A 114 10.27 -1.23 10.82
C THR A 114 9.37 -2.24 10.13
N PHE A 115 9.23 -2.16 8.80
CA PHE A 115 8.30 -2.93 7.98
C PHE A 115 6.85 -2.80 8.45
N ARG A 116 6.43 -1.60 8.86
CA ARG A 116 5.06 -1.31 9.31
C ARG A 116 4.33 -0.39 8.35
N THR A 117 3.02 -0.57 8.27
CA THR A 117 2.14 0.30 7.49
C THR A 117 1.44 1.30 8.41
N TYR A 118 1.39 2.54 7.99
CA TYR A 118 0.68 3.63 8.65
C TYR A 118 -0.29 4.28 7.67
N THR A 119 -1.42 4.77 8.16
CA THR A 119 -2.38 5.47 7.32
C THR A 119 -2.89 6.76 7.96
N THR A 120 -3.31 7.73 7.13
CA THR A 120 -4.10 8.87 7.59
C THR A 120 -5.56 8.48 7.78
N SER A 121 -6.34 9.33 8.44
CA SER A 121 -7.78 9.36 8.19
C SER A 121 -8.07 9.75 6.74
N PHE A 122 -9.31 9.55 6.29
CA PHE A 122 -9.77 10.19 5.07
C PHE A 122 -9.72 11.72 5.21
N LEU A 123 -9.36 12.39 4.12
CA LEU A 123 -9.18 13.83 4.00
C LEU A 123 -10.02 14.34 2.84
N ASP A 124 -10.71 15.46 3.03
CA ASP A 124 -11.56 16.06 1.98
C ASP A 124 -10.77 16.67 0.82
N ALA A 125 -9.45 16.81 0.97
CA ALA A 125 -8.56 17.42 -0.01
C ALA A 125 -7.19 16.73 -0.04
N PRO A 126 -6.45 16.84 -1.16
CA PRO A 126 -5.08 16.36 -1.23
C PRO A 126 -4.18 17.02 -0.17
N PHE A 127 -3.19 16.27 0.29
CA PHE A 127 -2.23 16.72 1.28
C PHE A 127 -0.80 16.69 0.73
N SER A 128 -0.07 17.79 0.93
CA SER A 128 1.35 17.88 0.60
C SER A 128 2.19 17.63 1.84
N PHE A 129 2.99 16.58 1.82
CA PHE A 129 3.80 16.15 2.97
C PHE A 129 5.11 16.91 3.06
N GLN A 130 5.47 17.35 4.27
CA GLN A 130 6.75 17.99 4.56
C GLN A 130 7.61 17.19 5.52
N LYS A 131 7.00 16.60 6.55
CA LYS A 131 7.71 15.86 7.58
C LYS A 131 6.84 14.73 8.10
N ILE A 132 7.40 13.54 8.17
CA ILE A 132 6.74 12.35 8.71
C ILE A 132 7.53 11.88 9.93
N ASN A 133 6.84 11.52 10.99
CA ASN A 133 7.43 10.98 12.22
C ASN A 133 6.69 9.71 12.62
N PHE A 134 7.22 8.54 12.22
CA PHE A 134 6.62 7.25 12.56
C PHE A 134 6.63 6.93 14.05
N LYS A 135 7.58 7.48 14.82
CA LYS A 135 7.65 7.26 16.28
C LYS A 135 6.55 8.00 17.03
N GLU A 136 6.24 9.22 16.59
CA GLU A 136 5.13 10.01 17.14
C GLU A 136 3.81 9.76 16.42
N GLU A 137 3.82 8.92 15.38
CA GLU A 137 2.68 8.62 14.51
C GLU A 137 2.02 9.90 13.99
N THR A 138 2.82 10.81 13.45
CA THR A 138 2.32 12.08 12.90
C THR A 138 2.93 12.40 11.55
N VAL A 139 2.19 13.20 10.78
CA VAL A 139 2.68 13.82 9.56
C VAL A 139 2.32 15.31 9.53
N GLU A 140 3.31 16.15 9.26
CA GLU A 140 3.14 17.59 9.05
C GLU A 140 3.17 17.92 7.56
N GLY A 141 2.30 18.83 7.15
CA GLY A 141 2.25 19.28 5.77
C GLY A 141 1.18 20.33 5.52
N PHE A 142 0.67 20.38 4.30
CA PHE A 142 -0.33 21.35 3.87
C PHE A 142 -1.55 20.67 3.26
N ASN A 143 -2.74 21.08 3.72
CA ASN A 143 -3.96 20.88 2.95
C ASN A 143 -3.85 21.75 1.68
N VAL A 144 -3.89 21.12 0.51
CA VAL A 144 -3.59 21.78 -0.78
C VAL A 144 -4.65 22.82 -1.13
N ASP A 145 -5.91 22.55 -0.83
CA ASP A 145 -7.03 23.43 -1.20
C ASP A 145 -7.13 24.63 -0.26
N LEU A 146 -6.90 24.41 1.03
CA LEU A 146 -6.95 25.45 2.06
C LEU A 146 -5.64 26.24 2.18
N ASN A 147 -4.56 25.76 1.55
CA ASN A 147 -3.19 26.27 1.69
C ASN A 147 -2.81 26.50 3.16
N LYS A 148 -3.18 25.55 4.03
CA LYS A 148 -3.05 25.66 5.48
C LYS A 148 -2.14 24.56 6.00
N LYS A 149 -1.20 24.93 6.87
CA LYS A 149 -0.34 23.96 7.55
C LYS A 149 -1.15 23.18 8.57
N GLU A 150 -1.02 21.86 8.54
CA GLU A 150 -1.70 20.95 9.44
C GLU A 150 -0.78 19.80 9.87
N THR A 151 -1.13 19.19 10.99
CA THR A 151 -0.51 17.98 11.49
C THR A 151 -1.59 16.92 11.60
N LEU A 152 -1.40 15.82 10.88
CA LEU A 152 -2.30 14.68 10.88
C LEU A 152 -1.71 13.59 11.77
N ASN A 153 -2.58 12.89 12.49
CA ASN A 153 -2.20 11.67 13.16
C ASN A 153 -2.19 10.52 12.15
N LEU A 154 -1.21 9.66 12.30
CA LEU A 154 -1.12 8.38 11.60
C LEU A 154 -1.71 7.31 12.51
N LYS A 155 -2.31 6.30 11.88
CA LYS A 155 -2.75 5.08 12.53
C LYS A 155 -1.89 3.94 12.00
N ALA A 156 -1.20 3.23 12.88
CA ALA A 156 -0.60 1.94 12.52
C ALA A 156 -1.72 0.95 12.15
N LEU A 157 -1.52 0.23 11.05
CA LEU A 157 -2.37 -0.88 10.66
C LEU A 157 -1.86 -2.17 11.33
#